data_AF-A0A7X5JFH1-F1
#
_entry.id   AF-A0A7X5JFH1-F1
#
_cell.length_a   1.000
_cell.length_b   1.000
_cell.length_c   1.000
_cell.angle_alpha   90.00
_cell.angle_beta   90.00
_cell.angle_gamma   90.00
#
_symmetry.space_group_name_H-M   'P 1'
#
loop_
_entity.id
_entity.type
_entity.pdbx_description
1 polymer ?
#
loop_
_entity_poly.entity_id
_entity_poly.type
_entity_poly.pdbx_seq_one_letter_code
_entity_poly.pdbx_strand_id
1 'polypeptide(L)'
;MLKEIMNRNISLIDLVVTRPPIEALLWGKNEGLWPKNLFDLPMLQKLVDDRTKLSLSLKTVNSNLVNGEDLWEKVCKETCYSRIAENLYTDLSNFIEGDVINERVLLYLPIEYLPSAKMESGISDLDTAKSRFLETYRIHWIRLLDQKDARTDFFEGDIPGDKEGKDSLKFVVKAAHLLPFLLDKGIFTEGEILNLVERSKDEVLTSSLEDGLIAWNLYQNKTLTCIDESFEIFPSNDSWVLDLDLIIRKKVEEINQCSFNDTLGKSRSRFKWEKHVAILSLVDHYSDFISNAHASLEIPLVKLLSLVNYEYQNKVLKIITIESLRKIIETFASFSMLKAKNVFNIFEDRFDFFNKDENSETQRAVESLILHARDLGVIRDLKVKSLGFKTPRHNKISIPNDGNLLGETGFSKKVISRIMDSPLREYLEPVVIMYGSKTKGYASPAADLDLAVIVKPHVESEKLEFVRHELMNIAQEPVVQFWTREEGDGLIVRDFPFWEKDLGRSFFSYVLLQGVWCGEESSLRNLYGKLLLPFLYPKDITYGDKDARNLWFLEMERDTLQYRLLHKGYRHAKVNRIDKKVRRLDSIDGSSTFWDPGYRKVATRLFIDKVFLPNLGN
;
A
#
# COMPACT_ATOMS: atom_id res chain seq x y z
N MET A 1 -9.88 -44.64 4.65
CA MET A 1 -8.67 -45.31 5.18
C MET A 1 -7.37 -44.53 5.02
N LEU A 2 -6.68 -44.43 3.86
CA LEU A 2 -5.40 -43.68 3.79
C LEU A 2 -5.53 -42.15 4.04
N LYS A 3 -6.65 -41.53 3.62
CA LYS A 3 -7.01 -40.14 4.00
C LYS A 3 -7.44 -39.98 5.47
N GLU A 4 -7.85 -41.06 6.13
CA GLU A 4 -8.23 -41.03 7.55
C GLU A 4 -7.03 -41.30 8.47
N ILE A 5 -6.02 -42.02 7.99
CA ILE A 5 -4.78 -42.29 8.73
C ILE A 5 -3.85 -41.06 8.70
N MET A 6 -3.87 -40.24 7.64
CA MET A 6 -3.15 -38.94 7.65
C MET A 6 -3.81 -37.87 8.54
N ASN A 7 -5.04 -38.08 9.00
CA ASN A 7 -5.76 -37.17 9.90
C ASN A 7 -5.71 -37.59 11.38
N ARG A 8 -5.09 -38.73 11.70
CA ARG A 8 -5.03 -39.26 13.07
C ARG A 8 -3.58 -39.38 13.52
N ASN A 9 -3.02 -38.25 13.96
CA ASN A 9 -1.95 -38.09 14.95
C ASN A 9 -1.39 -36.65 14.98
N ILE A 10 -2.21 -35.63 14.67
CA ILE A 10 -1.90 -34.27 15.13
C ILE A 10 -2.44 -34.26 16.57
N SER A 11 -1.55 -34.27 17.56
CA SER A 11 -1.97 -33.99 18.94
C SER A 11 -2.77 -32.69 18.91
N LEU A 12 -3.97 -32.67 19.48
CA LEU A 12 -4.86 -31.52 19.53
C LEU A 12 -4.24 -30.43 20.41
N ILE A 13 -3.16 -29.81 19.94
CA ILE A 13 -2.70 -28.53 20.43
C ILE A 13 -3.75 -27.55 19.93
N ASP A 14 -4.51 -26.96 20.86
CA ASP A 14 -5.45 -25.90 20.57
C ASP A 14 -4.66 -24.64 20.14
N LEU A 15 -4.27 -24.61 18.86
CA LEU A 15 -3.58 -23.47 18.26
C LEU A 15 -4.58 -22.33 18.02
N VAL A 16 -4.26 -21.18 18.61
CA VAL A 16 -5.01 -19.94 18.47
C VAL A 16 -4.42 -19.13 17.32
N VAL A 17 -5.29 -18.55 16.49
CA VAL A 17 -4.89 -17.57 15.48
C VAL A 17 -5.39 -16.20 15.92
N THR A 18 -4.50 -15.23 16.03
CA THR A 18 -4.85 -13.86 16.42
C THR A 18 -4.84 -12.93 15.24
N ARG A 19 -5.57 -11.82 15.36
CA ARG A 19 -5.36 -10.64 14.51
C ARG A 19 -3.94 -10.08 14.72
N PRO A 20 -3.51 -9.15 13.86
CA PRO A 20 -2.30 -8.39 14.12
C PRO A 20 -2.27 -7.79 15.52
N PRO A 21 -1.17 -7.97 16.29
CA PRO A 21 -1.12 -7.53 17.69
C PRO A 21 -1.51 -6.06 17.87
N ILE A 22 -1.04 -5.18 16.99
CA ILE A 22 -1.33 -3.75 17.13
C ILE A 22 -2.80 -3.43 16.94
N GLU A 23 -3.47 -4.14 16.04
CA GLU A 23 -4.89 -3.93 15.82
C GLU A 23 -5.68 -4.34 17.04
N ALA A 24 -5.29 -5.43 17.70
CA ALA A 24 -5.97 -5.92 18.90
C ALA A 24 -6.05 -4.86 20.02
N LEU A 25 -5.13 -3.88 20.04
CA LEU A 25 -5.21 -2.75 20.98
C LEU A 25 -6.44 -1.86 20.74
N LEU A 26 -6.94 -1.78 19.50
CA LEU A 26 -8.11 -0.97 19.12
C LEU A 26 -9.45 -1.62 19.47
N TRP A 27 -9.50 -2.94 19.75
CA TRP A 27 -10.75 -3.68 20.01
C TRP A 27 -11.03 -3.94 21.50
N GLY A 28 -10.13 -3.50 22.38
CA GLY A 28 -10.32 -3.51 23.83
C GLY A 28 -10.11 -4.87 24.52
N LYS A 29 -10.51 -4.93 25.80
CA LYS A 29 -10.15 -6.00 26.77
C LYS A 29 -10.58 -7.42 26.39
N ASN A 30 -11.63 -7.56 25.60
CA ASN A 30 -12.31 -8.85 25.40
C ASN A 30 -11.75 -9.67 24.24
N GLU A 31 -10.87 -9.09 23.41
CA GLU A 31 -10.37 -9.74 22.18
C GLU A 31 -8.83 -9.92 22.14
N GLY A 32 -8.12 -9.71 23.26
CA GLY A 32 -6.65 -9.55 23.26
C GLY A 32 -5.83 -10.61 24.02
N LEU A 33 -4.64 -10.89 23.50
CA LEU A 33 -3.56 -11.58 24.23
C LEU A 33 -2.65 -10.63 25.01
N TRP A 34 -2.83 -9.32 24.83
CA TRP A 34 -2.15 -8.27 25.59
C TRP A 34 -2.46 -8.36 27.09
N PRO A 35 -1.52 -7.92 27.97
CA PRO A 35 -1.77 -7.82 29.39
C PRO A 35 -3.04 -7.02 29.71
N LYS A 36 -3.90 -7.54 30.59
CA LYS A 36 -5.23 -6.94 30.85
C LYS A 36 -5.15 -5.51 31.41
N ASN A 37 -4.16 -5.25 32.26
CA ASN A 37 -3.89 -3.95 32.86
C ASN A 37 -3.54 -2.87 31.82
N LEU A 38 -3.05 -3.27 30.63
CA LEU A 38 -2.74 -2.33 29.55
C LEU A 38 -3.99 -1.53 29.13
N PHE A 39 -5.14 -2.20 29.07
CA PHE A 39 -6.40 -1.58 28.66
C PHE A 39 -7.07 -0.75 29.77
N ASP A 40 -6.53 -0.77 30.99
CA ASP A 40 -6.95 0.11 32.08
C ASP A 40 -6.25 1.48 32.02
N LEU A 41 -5.26 1.64 31.14
CA LEU A 41 -4.51 2.90 31.01
C LEU A 41 -5.38 3.98 30.34
N PRO A 42 -5.66 5.12 31.02
CA PRO A 42 -6.49 6.18 30.46
C PRO A 42 -5.94 6.74 29.14
N MET A 43 -4.62 6.78 29.01
CA MET A 43 -3.98 7.29 27.80
C MET A 43 -4.22 6.39 26.58
N LEU A 44 -4.13 5.06 26.75
CA LEU A 44 -4.46 4.13 25.67
C LEU A 44 -5.93 4.26 25.27
N GLN A 45 -6.84 4.34 26.24
CA GLN A 45 -8.28 4.52 25.98
C GLN A 45 -8.53 5.80 25.19
N LYS A 46 -7.93 6.92 25.59
CA LYS A 46 -8.04 8.19 24.85
C LYS A 46 -7.57 8.05 23.40
N LEU A 47 -6.41 7.44 23.16
CA LEU A 47 -5.87 7.25 21.80
C LEU A 47 -6.79 6.36 20.93
N VAL A 48 -7.38 5.32 21.53
CA VAL A 48 -8.35 4.44 20.84
C VAL A 48 -9.65 5.17 20.55
N ASP A 49 -10.14 5.98 21.49
CA ASP A 49 -11.37 6.77 21.34
C ASP A 49 -11.23 7.84 20.25
N ASP A 50 -10.12 8.59 20.25
CA ASP A 50 -9.83 9.62 19.25
C ASP A 50 -9.75 9.00 17.83
N ARG A 51 -9.09 7.84 17.70
CA ARG A 51 -9.07 7.07 16.44
C ARG A 51 -10.46 6.60 16.03
N THR A 52 -11.25 6.08 16.96
CA THR A 52 -12.60 5.55 16.68
C THR A 52 -13.55 6.67 16.24
N LYS A 53 -13.50 7.83 16.88
CA LYS A 53 -14.29 9.02 16.50
C LYS A 53 -13.90 9.52 15.12
N LEU A 54 -12.60 9.74 14.88
CA LEU A 54 -12.12 10.18 13.56
C LEU A 54 -12.48 9.17 12.46
N SER A 55 -12.35 7.89 12.75
CA SER A 55 -12.76 6.80 11.88
C SER A 55 -14.25 6.89 11.52
N LEU A 56 -15.14 7.19 12.49
CA LEU A 56 -16.57 7.40 12.22
C LEU A 56 -16.84 8.67 11.41
N SER A 57 -16.16 9.78 11.73
CA SER A 57 -16.28 11.05 11.01
C SER A 57 -15.87 10.91 9.55
N LEU A 58 -14.75 10.25 9.26
CA LEU A 58 -14.33 9.94 7.88
C LEU A 58 -15.33 9.03 7.15
N LYS A 59 -15.92 8.03 7.82
CA LYS A 59 -16.94 7.19 7.21
C LYS A 59 -18.18 8.02 6.84
N THR A 60 -18.56 8.95 7.71
CA THR A 60 -19.70 9.86 7.48
C THR A 60 -19.42 10.77 6.29
N VAL A 61 -18.26 11.41 6.23
CA VAL A 61 -17.83 12.24 5.10
C VAL A 61 -17.84 11.44 3.79
N ASN A 62 -17.21 10.26 3.77
CA ASN A 62 -17.13 9.39 2.59
C ASN A 62 -18.50 8.89 2.10
N SER A 63 -19.50 8.79 2.98
CA SER A 63 -20.85 8.34 2.62
C SER A 63 -21.70 9.46 2.03
N ASN A 64 -21.32 10.72 2.26
CA ASN A 64 -22.07 11.90 1.83
C ASN A 64 -21.37 12.67 0.69
N LEU A 65 -20.05 12.52 0.51
CA LEU A 65 -19.29 13.15 -0.58
C LEU A 65 -19.01 12.18 -1.71
N VAL A 66 -19.29 12.61 -2.94
CA VAL A 66 -18.83 11.90 -4.14
C VAL A 66 -17.31 12.04 -4.27
N ASN A 67 -16.65 11.08 -4.93
CA ASN A 67 -15.20 11.14 -5.15
C ASN A 67 -14.80 12.39 -5.95
N GLY A 68 -13.85 13.16 -5.42
CA GLY A 68 -13.36 14.41 -6.01
C GLY A 68 -14.19 15.65 -5.66
N GLU A 69 -15.30 15.53 -4.93
CA GLU A 69 -16.03 16.70 -4.43
C GLU A 69 -15.34 17.32 -3.21
N ASP A 70 -15.20 18.64 -3.24
CA ASP A 70 -14.65 19.44 -2.15
C ASP A 70 -15.65 19.62 -0.99
N LEU A 71 -15.26 19.20 0.21
CA LEU A 71 -16.12 19.27 1.40
C LEU A 71 -16.45 20.72 1.75
N TRP A 72 -15.47 21.62 1.67
CA TRP A 72 -15.66 23.01 2.11
C TRP A 72 -16.55 23.77 1.12
N GLU A 73 -16.38 23.53 -0.18
CA GLU A 73 -17.32 24.07 -1.17
C GLU A 73 -18.76 23.59 -0.94
N LYS A 74 -18.95 22.33 -0.55
CA LYS A 74 -20.28 21.79 -0.21
C LYS A 74 -20.85 22.48 1.01
N VAL A 75 -20.07 22.66 2.06
CA VAL A 75 -20.49 23.40 3.27
C VAL A 75 -20.98 24.81 2.92
N CYS A 76 -20.25 25.53 2.06
CA CYS A 76 -20.63 26.89 1.64
C CYS A 76 -21.91 26.93 0.78
N LYS A 77 -22.25 25.83 0.08
CA LYS A 77 -23.45 25.73 -0.77
C LYS A 77 -24.64 25.13 -0.02
N GLU A 78 -24.39 24.24 0.93
CA GLU A 78 -25.37 23.35 1.56
C GLU A 78 -25.05 23.20 3.07
N THR A 79 -25.84 23.87 3.91
CA THR A 79 -25.62 23.91 5.38
C THR A 79 -25.76 22.55 6.07
N CYS A 80 -26.35 21.54 5.42
CA CYS A 80 -26.44 20.19 5.97
C CYS A 80 -25.08 19.50 6.14
N TYR A 81 -24.03 19.98 5.46
CA TYR A 81 -22.66 19.47 5.62
C TYR A 81 -21.89 20.11 6.78
N SER A 82 -22.38 21.22 7.35
CA SER A 82 -21.65 21.98 8.37
C SER A 82 -21.29 21.13 9.60
N ARG A 83 -22.25 20.33 10.10
CA ARG A 83 -22.00 19.42 11.22
C ARG A 83 -21.04 18.29 10.88
N ILE A 84 -21.06 17.81 9.65
CA ILE A 84 -20.14 16.77 9.16
C ILE A 84 -18.70 17.31 9.14
N ALA A 85 -18.52 18.53 8.62
CA ALA A 85 -17.22 19.19 8.57
C ALA A 85 -16.70 19.58 9.96
N GLU A 86 -17.56 20.12 10.83
CA GLU A 86 -17.22 20.49 12.22
C GLU A 86 -16.66 19.27 12.99
N ASN A 87 -17.37 18.14 12.93
CA ASN A 87 -16.94 16.90 13.57
C ASN A 87 -15.61 16.41 12.98
N LEU A 88 -15.47 16.42 11.65
CA LEU A 88 -14.23 15.98 10.99
C LEU A 88 -13.03 16.83 11.44
N TYR A 89 -13.16 18.16 11.44
CA TYR A 89 -12.06 19.06 11.81
C TYR A 89 -11.69 18.95 13.29
N THR A 90 -12.69 18.83 14.16
CA THR A 90 -12.48 18.61 15.59
C THR A 90 -11.75 17.29 15.85
N ASP A 91 -12.20 16.20 15.23
CA ASP A 91 -11.61 14.87 15.41
C ASP A 91 -10.21 14.77 14.80
N LEU A 92 -9.96 15.42 13.65
CA LEU A 92 -8.64 15.50 13.05
C LEU A 92 -7.66 16.25 13.96
N SER A 93 -8.04 17.42 14.48
CA SER A 93 -7.20 18.17 15.42
C SER A 93 -6.87 17.34 16.66
N ASN A 94 -7.87 16.73 17.30
CA ASN A 94 -7.66 15.91 18.49
C ASN A 94 -6.71 14.73 18.20
N PHE A 95 -6.88 14.06 17.06
CA PHE A 95 -6.03 12.94 16.66
C PHE A 95 -4.58 13.36 16.41
N ILE A 96 -4.35 14.43 15.66
CA ILE A 96 -3.00 14.91 15.32
C ILE A 96 -2.28 15.42 16.58
N GLU A 97 -2.97 16.17 17.43
CA GLU A 97 -2.41 16.71 18.68
C GLU A 97 -2.17 15.62 19.75
N GLY A 98 -2.83 14.47 19.62
CA GLY A 98 -2.73 13.37 20.57
C GLY A 98 -1.36 12.67 20.59
N ASP A 99 -0.63 12.69 19.48
CA ASP A 99 0.70 12.07 19.38
C ASP A 99 1.48 12.62 18.18
N VAL A 100 2.78 12.89 18.35
CA VAL A 100 3.62 13.47 17.29
C VAL A 100 3.63 12.61 16.02
N ILE A 101 3.66 11.28 16.14
CA ILE A 101 3.67 10.39 14.96
C ILE A 101 2.38 10.45 14.14
N ASN A 102 1.27 10.92 14.73
CA ASN A 102 -0.02 11.01 14.03
C ASN A 102 0.00 12.12 12.96
N GLU A 103 0.94 13.07 13.01
CA GLU A 103 1.07 14.13 12.01
C GLU A 103 1.27 13.59 10.59
N ARG A 104 1.84 12.39 10.43
CA ARG A 104 2.01 11.75 9.12
C ARG A 104 0.69 11.49 8.39
N VAL A 105 -0.46 11.51 9.09
CA VAL A 105 -1.78 11.44 8.44
C VAL A 105 -2.00 12.58 7.45
N LEU A 106 -1.36 13.74 7.65
CA LEU A 106 -1.47 14.91 6.77
C LEU A 106 -0.98 14.61 5.35
N LEU A 107 -0.01 13.71 5.19
CA LEU A 107 0.49 13.28 3.87
C LEU A 107 -0.61 12.60 3.04
N TYR A 108 -1.54 11.91 3.71
CA TYR A 108 -2.54 11.05 3.06
C TYR A 108 -3.94 11.66 3.02
N LEU A 109 -4.22 12.69 3.83
CA LEU A 109 -5.54 13.31 3.92
C LEU A 109 -6.01 13.77 2.52
N PRO A 110 -7.23 13.42 2.07
CA PRO A 110 -7.75 13.92 0.80
C PRO A 110 -7.71 15.44 0.75
N ILE A 111 -7.22 15.99 -0.38
CA ILE A 111 -7.07 17.44 -0.56
C ILE A 111 -8.44 18.11 -0.48
N GLU A 112 -9.47 17.41 -0.95
CA GLU A 112 -10.88 17.80 -0.91
C GLU A 112 -11.43 17.96 0.50
N TYR A 113 -10.76 17.41 1.53
CA TYR A 113 -11.19 17.55 2.92
C TYR A 113 -10.59 18.80 3.57
N LEU A 114 -9.56 19.39 2.96
CA LEU A 114 -8.93 20.60 3.50
C LEU A 114 -9.85 21.81 3.34
N PRO A 115 -10.15 22.54 4.44
CA PRO A 115 -10.93 23.76 4.35
C PRO A 115 -10.14 24.86 3.64
N SER A 116 -10.85 25.78 3.00
CA SER A 116 -10.22 26.99 2.47
C SER A 116 -10.03 28.01 3.59
N ALA A 117 -8.82 28.51 3.76
CA ALA A 117 -8.55 29.63 4.66
C ALA A 117 -9.11 30.97 4.14
N LYS A 118 -9.47 31.02 2.85
CA LYS A 118 -9.94 32.24 2.17
C LYS A 118 -11.44 32.49 2.34
N MET A 119 -12.20 31.52 2.87
CA MET A 119 -13.66 31.55 2.90
C MET A 119 -14.18 31.19 4.30
N GLU A 120 -15.08 31.99 4.84
CA GLU A 120 -15.81 31.66 6.08
C GLU A 120 -17.16 31.01 5.80
N SER A 121 -17.62 30.14 6.70
CA SER A 121 -18.94 29.52 6.57
C SER A 121 -20.05 30.40 7.15
N GLY A 122 -19.71 31.31 8.08
CA GLY A 122 -20.69 32.11 8.82
C GLY A 122 -21.35 31.34 9.96
N ILE A 123 -20.87 30.14 10.28
CA ILE A 123 -21.38 29.27 11.35
C ILE A 123 -20.29 29.19 12.44
N SER A 124 -20.55 29.85 13.57
CA SER A 124 -19.56 30.08 14.64
C SER A 124 -18.80 28.81 15.08
N ASP A 125 -19.51 27.72 15.36
CA ASP A 125 -18.89 26.48 15.86
C ASP A 125 -18.02 25.81 14.79
N LEU A 126 -18.48 25.83 13.53
CA LEU A 126 -17.73 25.29 12.39
C LEU A 126 -16.49 26.12 12.08
N ASP A 127 -16.62 27.46 12.08
CA ASP A 127 -15.49 28.36 11.83
C ASP A 127 -14.44 28.22 12.95
N THR A 128 -14.88 28.03 14.20
CA THR A 128 -13.97 27.71 15.33
C THR A 128 -13.23 26.39 15.11
N ALA A 129 -13.94 25.32 14.73
CA ALA A 129 -13.34 24.01 14.46
C ALA A 129 -12.35 24.06 13.27
N LYS A 130 -12.73 24.78 12.20
CA LYS A 130 -11.88 25.04 11.03
C LYS A 130 -10.61 25.79 11.44
N SER A 131 -10.72 26.88 12.19
CA SER A 131 -9.56 27.69 12.59
C SER A 131 -8.57 26.88 13.43
N ARG A 132 -9.07 26.08 14.39
CA ARG A 132 -8.23 25.17 15.16
C ARG A 132 -7.54 24.17 14.24
N PHE A 133 -8.28 23.51 13.35
CA PHE A 133 -7.72 22.53 12.43
C PHE A 133 -6.66 23.12 11.49
N LEU A 134 -6.88 24.31 10.94
CA LEU A 134 -5.91 24.99 10.10
C LEU A 134 -4.61 25.31 10.86
N GLU A 135 -4.71 25.74 12.12
CA GLU A 135 -3.54 25.97 12.96
C GLU A 135 -2.80 24.67 13.29
N THR A 136 -3.54 23.63 13.71
CA THR A 136 -2.98 22.28 13.93
C THR A 136 -2.26 21.79 12.67
N TYR A 137 -2.90 21.92 11.50
CA TYR A 137 -2.33 21.50 10.22
C TYR A 137 -1.04 22.24 9.91
N ARG A 138 -1.02 23.57 10.07
CA ARG A 138 0.16 24.40 9.77
C ARG A 138 1.35 24.02 10.66
N ILE A 139 1.14 23.91 11.97
CA ILE A 139 2.20 23.54 12.93
C ILE A 139 2.81 22.18 12.57
N HIS A 140 1.96 21.20 12.34
CA HIS A 140 2.40 19.82 12.10
C HIS A 140 2.93 19.59 10.69
N TRP A 141 2.43 20.31 9.69
CA TRP A 141 3.01 20.29 8.34
C TRP A 141 4.44 20.85 8.34
N ILE A 142 4.72 21.91 9.11
CA ILE A 142 6.08 22.44 9.26
C ILE A 142 7.01 21.40 9.88
N ARG A 143 6.56 20.64 10.90
CA ARG A 143 7.35 19.56 11.51
C ARG A 143 7.64 18.42 10.54
N LEU A 144 6.68 18.10 9.66
CA LEU A 144 6.89 17.12 8.60
C LEU A 144 7.95 17.54 7.59
N LEU A 145 8.35 18.82 7.53
CA LEU A 145 9.43 19.25 6.64
C LEU A 145 10.80 18.68 7.04
N ASP A 146 10.97 18.29 8.30
CA ASP A 146 12.20 17.64 8.78
C ASP A 146 12.24 16.14 8.43
N GLN A 147 11.17 15.58 7.86
CA GLN A 147 11.06 14.17 7.52
C GLN A 147 11.42 13.93 6.04
N LYS A 148 12.45 13.10 5.83
CA LYS A 148 12.90 12.67 4.51
C LYS A 148 12.45 11.24 4.24
N ASP A 149 11.74 11.05 3.15
CA ASP A 149 11.30 9.74 2.68
C ASP A 149 11.98 9.40 1.34
N ALA A 150 12.10 8.11 1.02
CA ALA A 150 12.58 7.72 -0.30
C ALA A 150 11.53 8.13 -1.34
N ARG A 151 11.94 8.75 -2.46
CA ARG A 151 10.98 9.17 -3.50
C ARG A 151 10.19 7.99 -4.07
N THR A 152 10.83 6.82 -4.17
CA THR A 152 10.22 5.57 -4.65
C THR A 152 9.07 5.09 -3.77
N ASP A 153 9.06 5.40 -2.47
CA ASP A 153 7.95 5.05 -1.56
C ASP A 153 6.62 5.66 -2.01
N PHE A 154 6.66 6.86 -2.58
CA PHE A 154 5.46 7.60 -3.00
C PHE A 154 5.20 7.53 -4.50
N PHE A 155 6.17 7.06 -5.28
CA PHE A 155 6.02 6.88 -6.72
C PHE A 155 5.65 5.43 -7.06
N GLU A 156 6.44 4.48 -6.59
CA GLU A 156 6.33 3.05 -6.89
C GLU A 156 5.84 2.21 -5.70
N GLY A 157 5.88 2.72 -4.47
CA GLY A 157 5.49 1.95 -3.28
C GLY A 157 6.42 0.80 -2.93
N ASP A 158 7.62 0.77 -3.49
CA ASP A 158 8.63 -0.26 -3.25
C ASP A 158 9.96 0.38 -2.87
N ILE A 159 10.69 -0.26 -1.95
CA ILE A 159 12.10 0.06 -1.67
C ILE A 159 12.90 -1.17 -2.08
N PRO A 160 13.87 -1.05 -3.00
CA PRO A 160 14.73 -2.16 -3.35
C PRO A 160 15.39 -2.74 -2.08
N GLY A 161 15.22 -4.06 -1.87
CA GLY A 161 15.74 -4.77 -0.70
C GLY A 161 17.27 -4.84 -0.58
N ASP A 162 18.01 -4.30 -1.55
CA ASP A 162 19.48 -4.31 -1.58
C ASP A 162 20.01 -2.98 -1.01
N LYS A 163 20.08 -2.91 0.33
CA LYS A 163 20.55 -1.76 1.14
C LYS A 163 22.07 -1.52 1.08
N GLU A 164 22.75 -1.79 -0.03
CA GLU A 164 24.21 -1.61 -0.14
C GLU A 164 24.65 -0.28 -0.76
N GLY A 165 23.72 0.57 -1.21
CA GLY A 165 24.05 1.92 -1.68
C GLY A 165 23.03 2.96 -1.28
N LYS A 166 23.16 3.54 -0.08
CA LYS A 166 22.40 4.75 0.32
C LYS A 166 22.54 5.89 -0.71
N ASP A 167 23.65 5.92 -1.44
CA ASP A 167 23.96 6.91 -2.48
C ASP A 167 23.10 6.76 -3.75
N SER A 168 22.30 5.70 -3.88
CA SER A 168 21.44 5.48 -5.06
C SER A 168 19.97 5.89 -4.85
N LEU A 169 19.54 6.11 -3.60
CA LEU A 169 18.14 6.45 -3.31
C LEU A 169 17.95 7.96 -3.28
N LYS A 170 17.14 8.48 -4.20
CA LYS A 170 16.70 9.88 -4.17
C LYS A 170 15.71 10.08 -3.03
N PHE A 171 16.05 10.95 -2.07
CA PHE A 171 15.17 11.35 -0.98
C PHE A 171 14.38 12.62 -1.35
N VAL A 172 13.20 12.77 -0.75
CA VAL A 172 12.35 13.96 -0.85
C VAL A 172 11.70 14.26 0.49
N VAL A 173 11.27 15.51 0.68
CA VAL A 173 10.36 15.90 1.76
C VAL A 173 8.94 15.90 1.22
N LYS A 174 8.20 14.79 1.42
CA LYS A 174 6.91 14.61 0.74
C LYS A 174 5.86 15.64 1.17
N ALA A 175 5.96 16.18 2.38
CA ALA A 175 5.12 17.29 2.84
C ALA A 175 5.25 18.53 1.94
N ALA A 176 6.46 18.85 1.45
CA ALA A 176 6.69 19.96 0.53
C ALA A 176 5.98 19.76 -0.83
N HIS A 177 5.80 18.52 -1.27
CA HIS A 177 5.09 18.25 -2.53
C HIS A 177 3.58 18.56 -2.45
N LEU A 178 3.01 18.74 -1.25
CA LEU A 178 1.62 19.18 -1.07
C LEU A 178 1.41 20.68 -1.36
N LEU A 179 2.50 21.46 -1.47
CA LEU A 179 2.49 22.92 -1.57
C LEU A 179 1.49 23.49 -2.59
N PRO A 180 1.36 22.99 -3.84
CA PRO A 180 0.41 23.56 -4.79
C PRO A 180 -1.02 23.62 -4.24
N PHE A 181 -1.42 22.58 -3.51
CA PHE A 181 -2.76 22.49 -2.93
C PHE A 181 -2.92 23.34 -1.68
N LEU A 182 -1.86 23.46 -0.87
CA LEU A 182 -1.89 24.28 0.34
C LEU A 182 -1.92 25.78 0.00
N LEU A 183 -1.21 26.21 -1.04
CA LEU A 183 -1.27 27.56 -1.59
C LEU A 183 -2.63 27.85 -2.22
N ASP A 184 -3.20 26.88 -2.95
CA ASP A 184 -4.55 26.98 -3.53
C ASP A 184 -5.60 27.23 -2.43
N LYS A 185 -5.53 26.46 -1.35
CA LYS A 185 -6.41 26.58 -0.17
C LYS A 185 -6.13 27.81 0.68
N GLY A 186 -5.02 28.51 0.45
CA GLY A 186 -4.58 29.66 1.24
C GLY A 186 -4.10 29.28 2.65
N ILE A 187 -3.77 28.01 2.88
CA ILE A 187 -3.23 27.54 4.16
C ILE A 187 -1.85 28.15 4.38
N PHE A 188 -1.09 28.38 3.31
CA PHE A 188 0.16 29.14 3.30
C PHE A 188 0.15 30.18 2.18
N THR A 189 1.02 31.17 2.31
CA THR A 189 1.32 32.16 1.27
C THR A 189 2.66 31.84 0.60
N GLU A 190 2.84 32.25 -0.66
CA GLU A 190 4.12 32.05 -1.36
C GLU A 190 5.30 32.69 -0.60
N GLY A 191 5.10 33.86 0.00
CA GLY A 191 6.13 34.56 0.78
C GLY A 191 6.57 33.78 2.02
N GLU A 192 5.66 33.09 2.70
CA GLU A 192 6.01 32.20 3.81
C GLU A 192 6.90 31.04 3.34
N ILE A 193 6.60 30.46 2.18
CA ILE A 193 7.36 29.33 1.62
C ILE A 193 8.74 29.76 1.12
N LEU A 194 8.85 30.89 0.43
CA LEU A 194 10.14 31.45 0.00
C LEU A 194 11.05 31.72 1.21
N ASN A 195 10.51 32.25 2.29
CA ASN A 195 11.26 32.45 3.53
C ASN A 195 11.72 31.12 4.19
N LEU A 196 10.98 30.01 4.01
CA LEU A 196 11.45 28.68 4.44
C LEU A 196 12.61 28.19 3.56
N VAL A 197 12.51 28.36 2.24
CA VAL A 197 13.58 28.01 1.28
C VAL A 197 14.86 28.77 1.62
N GLU A 198 14.79 30.09 1.81
CA GLU A 198 15.94 30.95 2.10
C GLU A 198 16.64 30.62 3.43
N ARG A 199 15.89 30.13 4.42
CA ARG A 199 16.42 29.79 5.75
C ARG A 199 16.93 28.36 5.86
N SER A 200 16.50 27.48 4.96
CA SER A 200 16.87 26.07 4.98
C SER A 200 18.35 25.90 4.60
N LYS A 201 19.06 25.06 5.36
CA LYS A 201 20.40 24.56 5.01
C LYS A 201 20.36 23.13 4.48
N ASP A 202 19.18 22.53 4.43
CA ASP A 202 18.98 21.15 4.02
C ASP A 202 18.64 21.11 2.53
N GLU A 203 19.58 20.62 1.72
CA GLU A 203 19.46 20.56 0.25
C GLU A 203 18.23 19.76 -0.20
N VAL A 204 17.88 18.68 0.52
CA VAL A 204 16.71 17.84 0.18
C VAL A 204 15.42 18.62 0.41
N LEU A 205 15.34 19.35 1.53
CA LEU A 205 14.19 20.20 1.84
C LEU A 205 14.07 21.33 0.83
N THR A 206 15.16 22.06 0.59
CA THR A 206 15.21 23.18 -0.36
C THR A 206 14.74 22.73 -1.75
N SER A 207 15.31 21.64 -2.27
CA SER A 207 14.89 21.09 -3.57
C SER A 207 13.43 20.63 -3.58
N SER A 208 12.92 20.04 -2.50
CA SER A 208 11.52 19.58 -2.44
C SER A 208 10.52 20.75 -2.36
N LEU A 209 10.90 21.85 -1.69
CA LEU A 209 10.11 23.08 -1.65
C LEU A 209 10.10 23.78 -3.02
N GLU A 210 11.24 23.83 -3.69
CA GLU A 210 11.35 24.34 -5.06
C GLU A 210 10.51 23.52 -6.04
N ASP A 211 10.57 22.18 -5.97
CA ASP A 211 9.71 21.28 -6.77
C ASP A 211 8.21 21.60 -6.57
N GLY A 212 7.81 21.87 -5.32
CA GLY A 212 6.45 22.28 -4.96
C GLY A 212 6.06 23.66 -5.49
N LEU A 213 6.97 24.64 -5.46
CA LEU A 213 6.74 25.97 -6.04
C LEU A 213 6.66 25.94 -7.57
N ILE A 214 7.51 25.14 -8.23
CA ILE A 214 7.43 24.89 -9.67
C ILE A 214 6.07 24.30 -10.01
N ALA A 215 5.65 23.26 -9.28
CA ALA A 215 4.35 22.65 -9.46
C ALA A 215 3.19 23.65 -9.25
N TRP A 216 3.29 24.55 -8.27
CA TRP A 216 2.31 25.61 -8.04
C TRP A 216 2.19 26.58 -9.22
N ASN A 217 3.34 27.05 -9.75
CA ASN A 217 3.38 27.92 -10.93
C ASN A 217 2.74 27.25 -12.15
N LEU A 218 3.01 25.96 -12.36
CA LEU A 218 2.39 25.17 -13.42
C LEU A 218 0.89 24.96 -13.18
N TYR A 219 0.48 24.77 -11.93
CA TYR A 219 -0.92 24.57 -11.54
C TYR A 219 -1.78 25.83 -11.79
N GLN A 220 -1.22 27.02 -11.54
CA GLN A 220 -1.86 28.32 -11.82
C GLN A 220 -1.96 28.61 -13.33
N ASN A 221 -0.95 28.23 -14.10
CA ASN A 221 -0.88 28.53 -15.54
C ASN A 221 -1.68 27.53 -16.38
N LYS A 222 -2.82 27.96 -16.94
CA LYS A 222 -3.69 27.14 -17.83
C LYS A 222 -3.03 26.71 -19.15
N THR A 223 -1.90 27.31 -19.51
CA THR A 223 -1.17 27.08 -20.77
C THR A 223 0.01 26.14 -20.54
N LEU A 224 -0.28 24.86 -20.38
CA LEU A 224 0.69 23.80 -20.62
C LEU A 224 0.20 22.97 -21.80
N THR A 225 0.70 23.32 -22.98
CA THR A 225 0.84 22.42 -24.11
C THR A 225 2.08 21.57 -23.83
N CYS A 226 1.88 20.31 -23.46
CA CYS A 226 3.00 19.38 -23.45
C CYS A 226 3.49 19.22 -24.90
N ILE A 227 4.79 19.36 -25.06
CA ILE A 227 5.52 18.66 -26.12
C ILE A 227 5.36 17.19 -25.72
N ASP A 228 4.55 16.44 -26.47
CA ASP A 228 4.66 14.98 -26.46
C ASP A 228 6.12 14.70 -26.79
N GLU A 229 6.86 14.14 -25.83
CA GLU A 229 8.18 13.58 -26.09
C GLU A 229 8.04 12.69 -27.33
N SER A 230 8.98 12.84 -28.27
CA SER A 230 8.93 12.23 -29.60
C SER A 230 8.71 10.72 -29.53
N PHE A 231 7.45 10.30 -29.51
CA PHE A 231 7.08 8.90 -29.62
C PHE A 231 7.18 8.48 -31.08
N GLU A 232 7.66 7.26 -31.33
CA GLU A 232 7.72 6.68 -32.67
C GLU A 232 6.35 6.85 -33.35
N ILE A 233 6.31 7.70 -34.37
CA ILE A 233 5.13 7.85 -35.22
C ILE A 233 4.96 6.52 -35.94
N PHE A 234 4.04 5.69 -35.46
CA PHE A 234 3.62 4.51 -36.21
C PHE A 234 3.10 4.97 -37.58
N PRO A 235 3.38 4.21 -38.65
CA PRO A 235 2.91 4.57 -39.98
C PRO A 235 1.39 4.68 -39.97
N SER A 236 0.88 5.74 -40.61
CA SER A 236 -0.54 6.13 -40.66
C SER A 236 -1.44 5.17 -41.47
N ASN A 237 -0.96 3.95 -41.74
CA ASN A 237 -1.69 2.91 -42.43
C ASN A 237 -2.13 1.82 -41.45
N ASP A 238 -3.28 1.20 -41.74
CA ASP A 238 -3.87 0.12 -40.94
C ASP A 238 -2.98 -1.12 -40.75
N SER A 239 -1.78 -1.18 -41.35
CA SER A 239 -0.89 -2.36 -41.29
C SER A 239 -0.09 -2.46 -40.00
N TRP A 240 0.12 -1.38 -39.24
CA TRP A 240 0.93 -1.45 -38.01
C TRP A 240 0.36 -2.41 -36.96
N VAL A 241 -0.97 -2.60 -36.94
CA VAL A 241 -1.65 -3.55 -36.05
C VAL A 241 -1.23 -5.00 -36.37
N LEU A 242 -0.95 -5.31 -37.64
CA LEU A 242 -0.46 -6.63 -38.05
C LEU A 242 1.01 -6.84 -37.67
N ASP A 243 1.80 -5.76 -37.66
CA ASP A 243 3.22 -5.80 -37.28
C ASP A 243 3.44 -5.75 -35.77
N LEU A 244 2.38 -5.48 -34.98
CA LEU A 244 2.48 -5.25 -33.54
C LEU A 244 3.10 -6.45 -32.80
N ASP A 245 2.77 -7.69 -33.15
CA ASP A 245 3.39 -8.87 -32.52
C ASP A 245 4.92 -8.89 -32.74
N LEU A 246 5.37 -8.56 -33.95
CA LEU A 246 6.79 -8.51 -34.29
C LEU A 246 7.50 -7.39 -33.52
N ILE A 247 6.90 -6.21 -33.45
CA ILE A 247 7.42 -5.05 -32.72
C ILE A 247 7.55 -5.38 -31.22
N ILE A 248 6.50 -5.93 -30.61
CA ILE A 248 6.51 -6.30 -29.18
C ILE A 248 7.53 -7.40 -28.91
N ARG A 249 7.66 -8.41 -29.79
CA ARG A 249 8.71 -9.45 -29.64
C ARG A 249 10.11 -8.83 -29.65
N LYS A 250 10.39 -7.94 -30.60
CA LYS A 250 11.67 -7.25 -30.69
C LYS A 250 11.97 -6.43 -29.44
N LYS A 251 10.99 -5.66 -28.94
CA LYS A 251 11.14 -4.87 -27.71
C LYS A 251 11.36 -5.73 -26.47
N VAL A 252 10.65 -6.84 -26.34
CA VAL A 252 10.86 -7.80 -25.25
C VAL A 252 12.26 -8.43 -25.34
N GLU A 253 12.74 -8.72 -26.55
CA GLU A 253 14.10 -9.21 -26.76
C GLU A 253 15.16 -8.16 -26.42
N GLU A 254 14.96 -6.90 -26.80
CA GLU A 254 15.80 -5.75 -26.38
C GLU A 254 15.87 -5.66 -24.85
N ILE A 255 14.73 -5.73 -24.14
CA ILE A 255 14.70 -5.75 -22.67
C ILE A 255 15.48 -6.94 -22.11
N ASN A 256 15.33 -8.14 -22.71
CA ASN A 256 16.07 -9.33 -22.30
C ASN A 256 17.59 -9.16 -22.51
N GLN A 257 18.02 -8.53 -23.60
CA GLN A 257 19.43 -8.31 -23.95
C GLN A 257 20.08 -7.20 -23.11
N CYS A 258 19.42 -6.04 -22.97
CA CYS A 258 19.90 -4.93 -22.13
C CYS A 258 20.10 -5.35 -20.68
N SER A 259 19.21 -6.20 -20.17
CA SER A 259 19.32 -6.71 -18.81
C SER A 259 20.60 -7.55 -18.60
N PHE A 260 21.07 -8.29 -19.61
CA PHE A 260 22.16 -9.26 -19.48
C PHE A 260 23.56 -8.61 -19.42
N ASN A 261 23.73 -7.41 -19.98
CA ASN A 261 25.03 -6.74 -20.05
C ASN A 261 25.37 -5.89 -18.81
N ASP A 262 24.42 -5.71 -17.89
CA ASP A 262 24.50 -4.76 -16.76
C ASP A 262 24.66 -5.46 -15.39
N THR A 263 25.18 -6.70 -15.39
CA THR A 263 25.18 -7.60 -14.21
C THR A 263 26.28 -7.32 -13.18
N LEU A 264 27.13 -6.32 -13.38
CA LEU A 264 28.18 -5.98 -12.41
C LEU A 264 27.56 -5.29 -11.19
N GLY A 265 27.30 -6.06 -10.13
CA GLY A 265 26.92 -5.55 -8.80
C GLY A 265 25.43 -5.63 -8.43
N LYS A 266 24.54 -6.16 -9.29
CA LYS A 266 23.10 -6.31 -8.98
C LYS A 266 22.73 -7.74 -8.59
N SER A 267 21.84 -7.91 -7.60
CA SER A 267 21.31 -9.22 -7.23
C SER A 267 20.42 -9.83 -8.32
N ARG A 268 20.31 -11.17 -8.37
CA ARG A 268 19.43 -11.88 -9.32
C ARG A 268 17.95 -11.50 -9.15
N SER A 269 17.54 -11.18 -7.93
CA SER A 269 16.18 -10.71 -7.62
C SER A 269 15.95 -9.31 -8.18
N ARG A 270 16.92 -8.40 -7.99
CA ARG A 270 16.87 -7.04 -8.56
C ARG A 270 16.76 -7.07 -10.08
N PHE A 271 17.54 -7.92 -10.73
CA PHE A 271 17.46 -8.11 -12.19
C PHE A 271 16.06 -8.56 -12.65
N LYS A 272 15.48 -9.57 -11.99
CA LYS A 272 14.14 -10.06 -12.34
C LYS A 272 13.09 -8.96 -12.19
N TRP A 273 13.22 -8.13 -11.14
CA TRP A 273 12.34 -7.00 -10.89
C TRP A 273 12.49 -5.92 -11.97
N GLU A 274 13.72 -5.48 -12.30
CA GLU A 274 13.96 -4.42 -13.30
C GLU A 274 13.40 -4.82 -14.68
N LYS A 275 13.63 -6.09 -15.07
CA LYS A 275 13.04 -6.66 -16.27
C LYS A 275 11.51 -6.64 -16.24
N HIS A 276 10.91 -7.02 -15.12
CA HIS A 276 9.46 -7.01 -14.97
C HIS A 276 8.89 -5.59 -15.05
N VAL A 277 9.53 -4.60 -14.42
CA VAL A 277 9.17 -3.18 -14.51
C VAL A 277 9.26 -2.67 -15.94
N ALA A 278 10.32 -3.00 -16.68
CA ALA A 278 10.46 -2.62 -18.08
C ALA A 278 9.35 -3.22 -18.96
N ILE A 279 8.97 -4.48 -18.72
CA ILE A 279 7.84 -5.13 -19.42
C ILE A 279 6.51 -4.42 -19.08
N LEU A 280 6.28 -4.05 -17.82
CA LEU A 280 5.07 -3.31 -17.42
C LEU A 280 4.99 -1.93 -18.08
N SER A 281 6.13 -1.22 -18.16
CA SER A 281 6.21 0.06 -18.88
C SER A 281 5.87 -0.10 -20.36
N LEU A 282 6.40 -1.14 -21.01
CA LEU A 282 6.03 -1.50 -22.38
C LEU A 282 4.52 -1.77 -22.52
N VAL A 283 3.93 -2.54 -21.60
CA VAL A 283 2.49 -2.83 -21.58
C VAL A 283 1.67 -1.55 -21.45
N ASP A 284 2.02 -0.67 -20.50
CA ASP A 284 1.28 0.56 -20.25
C ASP A 284 1.33 1.50 -21.47
N HIS A 285 2.51 1.66 -22.07
CA HIS A 285 2.72 2.47 -23.27
C HIS A 285 1.87 2.00 -24.46
N TYR A 286 1.98 0.72 -24.85
CA TYR A 286 1.24 0.20 -26.00
C TYR A 286 -0.26 0.11 -25.74
N SER A 287 -0.67 -0.12 -24.49
CA SER A 287 -2.10 -0.13 -24.16
C SER A 287 -2.73 1.26 -24.23
N ASP A 288 -2.01 2.32 -23.81
CA ASP A 288 -2.43 3.72 -24.01
C ASP A 288 -2.55 4.05 -25.49
N PHE A 289 -1.53 3.69 -26.27
CA PHE A 289 -1.51 3.95 -27.71
C PHE A 289 -2.72 3.32 -28.43
N ILE A 290 -2.96 2.03 -28.22
CA ILE A 290 -4.09 1.30 -28.82
C ILE A 290 -5.44 1.89 -28.36
N SER A 291 -5.57 2.25 -27.08
CA SER A 291 -6.79 2.85 -26.55
C SER A 291 -7.07 4.20 -27.22
N ASN A 292 -6.04 5.04 -27.41
CA ASN A 292 -6.15 6.32 -28.09
C ASN A 292 -6.50 6.15 -29.58
N ALA A 293 -5.83 5.24 -30.28
CA ALA A 293 -6.13 4.92 -31.68
C ALA A 293 -7.58 4.40 -31.86
N HIS A 294 -8.07 3.58 -30.93
CA HIS A 294 -9.48 3.17 -30.92
C HIS A 294 -10.43 4.35 -30.69
N ALA A 295 -10.11 5.25 -29.74
CA ALA A 295 -10.92 6.44 -29.46
C ALA A 295 -11.00 7.38 -30.68
N SER A 296 -9.93 7.47 -31.46
CA SER A 296 -9.86 8.19 -32.75
C SER A 296 -10.50 7.44 -33.92
N LEU A 297 -11.10 6.26 -33.69
CA LEU A 297 -11.70 5.37 -34.70
C LEU A 297 -10.72 4.81 -35.74
N GLU A 298 -9.41 4.84 -35.47
CA GLU A 298 -8.37 4.29 -36.34
C GLU A 298 -8.32 2.76 -36.27
N ILE A 299 -8.73 2.16 -35.14
CA ILE A 299 -8.77 0.70 -34.97
C ILE A 299 -10.17 0.23 -34.56
N PRO A 300 -10.85 -0.59 -35.37
CA PRO A 300 -12.06 -1.27 -34.96
C PRO A 300 -11.81 -2.28 -33.82
N LEU A 301 -12.72 -2.36 -32.86
CA LEU A 301 -12.61 -3.28 -31.72
C LEU A 301 -12.43 -4.75 -32.14
N VAL A 302 -13.06 -5.17 -33.24
CA VAL A 302 -12.93 -6.51 -33.81
C VAL A 302 -11.48 -6.82 -34.18
N LYS A 303 -10.75 -5.82 -34.70
CA LYS A 303 -9.34 -5.97 -35.09
C LYS A 303 -8.44 -6.09 -33.85
N LEU A 304 -8.73 -5.33 -32.79
CA LEU A 304 -8.06 -5.48 -31.49
C LEU A 304 -8.24 -6.90 -30.93
N LEU A 305 -9.45 -7.46 -30.96
CA LEU A 305 -9.70 -8.83 -30.47
C LEU A 305 -9.07 -9.90 -31.36
N SER A 306 -8.90 -9.63 -32.66
CA SER A 306 -8.18 -10.53 -33.55
C SER A 306 -6.72 -10.70 -33.15
N LEU A 307 -6.14 -9.71 -32.45
CA LEU A 307 -4.81 -9.80 -31.86
C LEU A 307 -4.70 -10.79 -30.71
N VAL A 308 -5.78 -11.46 -30.29
CA VAL A 308 -5.74 -12.45 -29.21
C VAL A 308 -6.12 -13.87 -29.68
N ASN A 309 -6.70 -14.00 -30.88
CA ASN A 309 -7.30 -15.26 -31.36
C ASN A 309 -6.30 -16.23 -32.04
N TYR A 310 -5.02 -15.89 -32.16
CA TYR A 310 -4.02 -16.77 -32.78
C TYR A 310 -3.32 -17.66 -31.73
N GLU A 311 -3.29 -18.97 -31.97
CA GLU A 311 -2.77 -20.01 -31.04
C GLU A 311 -1.28 -19.88 -30.65
N TYR A 312 -0.51 -18.94 -31.23
CA TYR A 312 0.96 -18.85 -31.11
C TYR A 312 1.48 -17.50 -30.54
N GLN A 313 0.71 -16.85 -29.69
CA GLN A 313 0.97 -15.44 -29.35
C GLN A 313 1.92 -15.19 -28.19
N ASN A 314 2.61 -14.05 -28.32
CA ASN A 314 3.42 -13.42 -27.30
C ASN A 314 2.54 -13.07 -26.08
N LYS A 315 2.90 -13.59 -24.90
CA LYS A 315 2.20 -13.33 -23.62
C LYS A 315 2.04 -11.83 -23.34
N VAL A 316 3.04 -11.02 -23.69
CA VAL A 316 3.01 -9.56 -23.49
C VAL A 316 1.95 -8.91 -24.37
N LEU A 317 1.77 -9.37 -25.62
CA LEU A 317 0.76 -8.84 -26.53
C LEU A 317 -0.67 -9.13 -26.02
N LYS A 318 -0.88 -10.32 -25.45
CA LYS A 318 -2.15 -10.69 -24.82
C LYS A 318 -2.49 -9.75 -23.66
N ILE A 319 -1.52 -9.48 -22.78
CA ILE A 319 -1.67 -8.53 -21.67
C ILE A 319 -1.96 -7.11 -22.20
N ILE A 320 -1.18 -6.63 -23.17
CA ILE A 320 -1.39 -5.33 -23.84
C ILE A 320 -2.84 -5.22 -24.33
N THR A 321 -3.35 -6.25 -24.99
CA THR A 321 -4.71 -6.24 -25.53
C THR A 321 -5.78 -6.14 -24.44
N ILE A 322 -5.63 -6.88 -23.34
CA ILE A 322 -6.56 -6.82 -22.20
C ILE A 322 -6.50 -5.43 -21.55
N GLU A 323 -5.30 -4.89 -21.33
CA GLU A 323 -5.12 -3.56 -20.76
C GLU A 323 -5.66 -2.45 -21.67
N SER A 324 -5.54 -2.60 -23.00
CA SER A 324 -6.20 -1.71 -23.97
C SER A 324 -7.72 -1.74 -23.85
N LEU A 325 -8.32 -2.93 -23.74
CA LEU A 325 -9.76 -3.06 -23.54
C LEU A 325 -10.21 -2.38 -22.24
N ARG A 326 -9.44 -2.54 -21.15
CA ARG A 326 -9.69 -1.85 -19.87
C ARG A 326 -9.67 -0.32 -20.07
N LYS A 327 -8.63 0.23 -20.69
CA LYS A 327 -8.49 1.68 -20.95
C LYS A 327 -9.57 2.23 -21.88
N ILE A 328 -10.02 1.45 -22.86
CA ILE A 328 -11.16 1.79 -23.72
C ILE A 328 -12.45 1.86 -22.90
N ILE A 329 -12.71 0.88 -22.03
CA ILE A 329 -13.89 0.87 -21.14
C ILE A 329 -13.86 2.09 -20.21
N GLU A 330 -12.73 2.41 -19.60
CA GLU A 330 -12.53 3.59 -18.76
C GLU A 330 -12.83 4.88 -19.50
N THR A 331 -12.25 5.01 -20.70
CA THR A 331 -12.44 6.16 -21.58
C THR A 331 -13.92 6.32 -21.92
N PHE A 332 -14.58 5.26 -22.39
CA PHE A 332 -16.00 5.30 -22.75
C PHE A 332 -16.91 5.51 -21.55
N ALA A 333 -16.60 4.99 -20.36
CA ALA A 333 -17.42 5.20 -19.18
C ALA A 333 -17.50 6.67 -18.77
N SER A 334 -16.47 7.47 -19.09
CA SER A 334 -16.44 8.91 -18.80
C SER A 334 -17.44 9.74 -19.61
N PHE A 335 -17.91 9.26 -20.78
CA PHE A 335 -18.83 10.01 -21.65
C PHE A 335 -20.02 9.20 -22.21
N SER A 336 -19.99 7.87 -22.18
CA SER A 336 -21.05 6.98 -22.65
C SER A 336 -21.02 5.60 -21.96
N MET A 337 -21.81 5.47 -20.90
CA MET A 337 -21.99 4.20 -20.18
C MET A 337 -22.48 3.06 -21.09
N LEU A 338 -23.28 3.36 -22.12
CA LEU A 338 -23.74 2.37 -23.08
C LEU A 338 -22.59 1.80 -23.92
N LYS A 339 -21.71 2.66 -24.44
CA LYS A 339 -20.53 2.22 -25.20
C LYS A 339 -19.59 1.39 -24.33
N ALA A 340 -19.35 1.81 -23.09
CA ALA A 340 -18.52 1.04 -22.14
C ALA A 340 -19.09 -0.37 -21.89
N LYS A 341 -20.41 -0.48 -21.69
CA LYS A 341 -21.10 -1.78 -21.55
C LYS A 341 -20.99 -2.63 -22.81
N ASN A 342 -21.12 -2.05 -24.00
CA ASN A 342 -20.97 -2.80 -25.25
C ASN A 342 -19.56 -3.37 -25.42
N VAL A 343 -18.51 -2.59 -25.11
CA VAL A 343 -17.12 -3.08 -25.14
C VAL A 343 -16.92 -4.19 -24.12
N PHE A 344 -17.45 -4.04 -22.90
CA PHE A 344 -17.37 -5.08 -21.87
C PHE A 344 -18.07 -6.38 -22.29
N ASN A 345 -19.27 -6.31 -22.87
CA ASN A 345 -20.00 -7.50 -23.33
C ASN A 345 -19.21 -8.26 -24.41
N ILE A 346 -18.55 -7.54 -25.31
CA ILE A 346 -17.70 -8.15 -26.33
C ILE A 346 -16.48 -8.85 -25.72
N PHE A 347 -15.88 -8.27 -24.69
CA PHE A 347 -14.84 -8.93 -23.90
C PHE A 347 -15.41 -10.17 -23.18
N GLU A 348 -16.60 -10.06 -22.60
CA GLU A 348 -17.26 -11.13 -21.88
C GLU A 348 -17.53 -12.36 -22.76
N ASP A 349 -17.94 -12.17 -24.02
CA ASP A 349 -18.12 -13.25 -25.00
C ASP A 349 -16.82 -14.05 -25.26
N ARG A 350 -15.66 -13.46 -24.90
CA ARG A 350 -14.32 -14.07 -25.00
C ARG A 350 -13.71 -14.39 -23.63
N PHE A 351 -14.45 -14.21 -22.54
CA PHE A 351 -13.92 -14.33 -21.19
C PHE A 351 -13.25 -15.69 -20.93
N ASP A 352 -13.90 -16.79 -21.34
CA ASP A 352 -13.35 -18.15 -21.16
C ASP A 352 -11.99 -18.35 -21.86
N PHE A 353 -11.76 -17.67 -22.99
CA PHE A 353 -10.48 -17.73 -23.70
C PHE A 353 -9.37 -17.05 -22.89
N PHE A 354 -9.67 -15.90 -22.27
CA PHE A 354 -8.71 -15.20 -21.42
C PHE A 354 -8.50 -15.92 -20.08
N ASN A 355 -9.57 -16.48 -19.51
CA ASN A 355 -9.57 -17.06 -18.17
C ASN A 355 -8.94 -18.46 -18.11
N LYS A 356 -8.93 -19.22 -19.20
CA LYS A 356 -8.25 -20.53 -19.28
C LYS A 356 -6.73 -20.43 -19.41
N ASP A 357 -6.17 -19.22 -19.50
CA ASP A 357 -4.72 -19.05 -19.54
C ASP A 357 -4.10 -19.41 -18.18
N GLU A 358 -3.10 -20.29 -18.17
CA GLU A 358 -2.34 -20.66 -16.97
C GLU A 358 -1.40 -19.53 -16.50
N ASN A 359 -1.22 -18.47 -17.31
CA ASN A 359 -0.36 -17.35 -16.98
C ASN A 359 -1.00 -16.39 -15.95
N SER A 360 -0.36 -16.28 -14.79
CA SER A 360 -0.80 -15.44 -13.67
C SER A 360 -0.91 -13.94 -14.01
N GLU A 361 -0.04 -13.40 -14.87
CA GLU A 361 -0.08 -11.98 -15.27
C GLU A 361 -1.27 -11.70 -16.21
N THR A 362 -1.60 -12.64 -17.08
CA THR A 362 -2.80 -12.55 -17.93
C THR A 362 -4.07 -12.60 -17.09
N GLN A 363 -4.15 -13.54 -16.14
CA GLN A 363 -5.27 -13.61 -15.19
C GLN A 363 -5.38 -12.32 -14.36
N ARG A 364 -4.25 -11.73 -13.97
CA ARG A 364 -4.19 -10.46 -13.26
C ARG A 364 -4.75 -9.30 -14.12
N ALA A 365 -4.37 -9.21 -15.39
CA ALA A 365 -4.90 -8.18 -16.30
C ALA A 365 -6.43 -8.34 -16.50
N VAL A 366 -6.92 -9.58 -16.63
CA VAL A 366 -8.35 -9.90 -16.69
C VAL A 366 -9.08 -9.45 -15.44
N GLU A 367 -8.56 -9.79 -14.27
CA GLU A 367 -9.14 -9.39 -12.98
C GLU A 367 -9.19 -7.86 -12.88
N SER A 368 -8.10 -7.18 -13.24
CA SER A 368 -8.01 -5.72 -13.26
C SER A 368 -9.10 -5.08 -14.12
N LEU A 369 -9.27 -5.55 -15.37
CA LEU A 369 -10.33 -5.07 -16.26
C LEU A 369 -11.72 -5.20 -15.62
N ILE A 370 -12.03 -6.37 -15.03
CA ILE A 370 -13.32 -6.66 -14.41
C ILE A 370 -13.56 -5.75 -13.19
N LEU A 371 -12.54 -5.58 -12.34
CA LEU A 371 -12.63 -4.72 -11.16
C LEU A 371 -12.83 -3.25 -11.54
N HIS A 372 -12.17 -2.78 -12.60
CA HIS A 372 -12.32 -1.42 -13.12
C HIS A 372 -13.70 -1.22 -13.75
N ALA A 373 -14.19 -2.18 -14.55
CA ALA A 373 -15.56 -2.15 -15.05
C ALA A 373 -16.60 -2.09 -13.91
N ARG A 374 -16.34 -2.78 -12.80
CA ARG A 374 -17.16 -2.70 -11.59
C ARG A 374 -17.05 -1.34 -10.90
N ASP A 375 -15.85 -0.79 -10.75
CA ASP A 375 -15.63 0.53 -10.12
C ASP A 375 -16.30 1.67 -10.89
N LEU A 376 -16.37 1.55 -12.22
CA LEU A 376 -17.07 2.48 -13.11
C LEU A 376 -18.59 2.28 -13.14
N GLY A 377 -19.11 1.20 -12.55
CA GLY A 377 -20.54 0.85 -12.63
C GLY A 377 -20.98 0.28 -13.98
N VAL A 378 -20.04 -0.15 -14.83
CA VAL A 378 -20.32 -0.89 -16.08
C VAL A 378 -20.96 -2.23 -15.76
N ILE A 379 -20.45 -2.90 -14.72
CA ILE A 379 -21.00 -4.14 -14.16
C ILE A 379 -21.25 -4.02 -12.65
N ARG A 380 -22.06 -4.94 -12.10
CA ARG A 380 -22.38 -5.02 -10.65
C ARG A 380 -21.59 -6.12 -9.95
N ASP A 381 -21.52 -6.06 -8.62
CA ASP A 381 -20.82 -7.06 -7.77
C ASP A 381 -21.26 -8.50 -7.99
N LEU A 382 -22.55 -8.73 -8.26
CA LEU A 382 -23.07 -10.06 -8.58
C LEU A 382 -22.42 -10.65 -9.84
N LYS A 383 -22.11 -9.80 -10.82
CA LYS A 383 -21.46 -10.20 -12.07
C LYS A 383 -20.00 -10.58 -11.85
N VAL A 384 -19.27 -9.78 -11.06
CA VAL A 384 -17.88 -10.08 -10.66
C VAL A 384 -17.81 -11.46 -10.00
N LYS A 385 -18.73 -11.73 -9.07
CA LYS A 385 -18.84 -13.04 -8.40
C LYS A 385 -19.17 -14.18 -9.37
N SER A 386 -20.09 -13.97 -10.32
CA SER A 386 -20.44 -15.01 -11.32
C SER A 386 -19.28 -15.35 -12.26
N LEU A 387 -18.35 -14.40 -12.46
CA LEU A 387 -17.12 -14.62 -13.23
C LEU A 387 -15.99 -15.27 -12.39
N GLY A 388 -16.25 -15.60 -11.12
CA GLY A 388 -15.29 -16.26 -10.25
C GLY A 388 -14.31 -15.34 -9.53
N PHE A 389 -14.41 -14.02 -9.69
CA PHE A 389 -13.52 -13.07 -9.03
C PHE A 389 -14.03 -12.60 -7.67
N LYS A 390 -13.08 -12.32 -6.78
CA LYS A 390 -13.35 -11.68 -5.48
C LYS A 390 -13.04 -10.20 -5.59
N THR A 391 -13.94 -9.35 -5.10
CA THR A 391 -13.64 -7.92 -4.98
C THR A 391 -12.63 -7.70 -3.87
N PRO A 392 -11.45 -7.10 -4.15
CA PRO A 392 -10.47 -6.78 -3.12
C PRO A 392 -11.07 -5.82 -2.10
N ARG A 393 -10.74 -6.05 -0.83
CA ARG A 393 -11.15 -5.16 0.27
C ARG A 393 -9.94 -4.37 0.75
N HIS A 394 -9.54 -3.34 0.01
CA HIS A 394 -8.37 -2.53 0.37
C HIS A 394 -8.46 -1.87 1.76
N ASN A 395 -9.67 -1.70 2.29
CA ASN A 395 -9.93 -1.10 3.60
C ASN A 395 -10.19 -2.12 4.72
N LYS A 396 -10.17 -3.42 4.43
CA LYS A 396 -10.30 -4.48 5.46
C LYS A 396 -9.08 -5.37 5.43
N ILE A 397 -8.72 -5.90 6.58
CA ILE A 397 -7.84 -7.07 6.65
C ILE A 397 -8.74 -8.30 6.68
N SER A 398 -8.30 -9.35 6.02
CA SER A 398 -8.91 -10.66 6.16
C SER A 398 -8.71 -11.09 7.62
N ILE A 399 -9.78 -11.11 8.40
CA ILE A 399 -9.73 -11.71 9.74
C ILE A 399 -9.53 -13.22 9.55
N PRO A 400 -8.86 -13.95 10.46
CA PRO A 400 -8.79 -15.42 10.41
C PRO A 400 -10.15 -16.11 10.20
N ASN A 401 -11.24 -15.48 10.69
CA ASN A 401 -12.62 -15.95 10.57
C ASN A 401 -13.37 -15.46 9.31
N ASP A 402 -12.78 -14.61 8.46
CA ASP A 402 -13.43 -14.10 7.23
C ASP A 402 -13.44 -15.14 6.08
N GLY A 403 -13.09 -16.40 6.35
CA GLY A 403 -12.99 -17.47 5.36
C GLY A 403 -11.80 -17.34 4.40
N ASN A 404 -11.27 -16.14 4.22
CA ASN A 404 -10.19 -15.82 3.29
C ASN A 404 -8.79 -16.24 3.76
N LEU A 405 -8.59 -16.53 5.05
CA LEU A 405 -7.30 -17.01 5.61
C LEU A 405 -7.35 -18.48 6.05
N LEU A 406 -8.41 -19.22 5.75
CA LEU A 406 -8.56 -20.61 6.21
C LEU A 406 -7.46 -21.52 5.63
N GLY A 407 -7.01 -21.26 4.39
CA GLY A 407 -5.93 -22.02 3.76
C GLY A 407 -4.58 -21.72 4.39
N GLU A 408 -4.28 -20.44 4.58
CA GLU A 408 -3.05 -19.90 5.15
C GLU A 408 -2.89 -20.33 6.61
N THR A 409 -3.96 -20.20 7.41
CA THR A 409 -3.99 -20.70 8.79
C THR A 409 -3.81 -22.21 8.86
N GLY A 410 -4.40 -22.97 7.92
CA GLY A 410 -4.18 -24.41 7.81
C GLY A 410 -2.72 -24.76 7.50
N PHE A 411 -2.04 -23.96 6.68
CA PHE A 411 -0.61 -24.11 6.41
C PHE A 411 0.24 -23.81 7.65
N SER A 412 0.01 -22.68 8.34
CA SER A 412 0.75 -22.33 9.56
C SER A 412 0.58 -23.37 10.66
N LYS A 413 -0.63 -23.92 10.85
CA LYS A 413 -0.86 -25.02 11.81
C LYS A 413 -0.05 -26.27 11.48
N LYS A 414 0.10 -26.61 10.18
CA LYS A 414 0.96 -27.72 9.74
C LYS A 414 2.44 -27.44 10.00
N VAL A 415 2.90 -26.21 9.76
CA VAL A 415 4.29 -25.80 10.06
C VAL A 415 4.56 -25.93 11.55
N ILE A 416 3.67 -25.43 12.42
CA ILE A 416 3.81 -25.55 13.88
C ILE A 416 3.84 -27.01 14.32
N SER A 417 2.91 -27.86 13.83
CA SER A 417 2.92 -29.30 14.14
C SER A 417 4.25 -29.94 13.77
N ARG A 418 4.79 -29.65 12.59
CA ARG A 418 6.09 -30.18 12.14
C ARG A 418 7.27 -29.67 12.97
N ILE A 419 7.22 -28.41 13.43
CA ILE A 419 8.23 -27.87 14.36
C ILE A 419 8.19 -28.64 15.68
N MET A 420 6.98 -28.91 16.20
CA MET A 420 6.78 -29.64 17.46
C MET A 420 7.20 -31.12 17.38
N ASP A 421 7.09 -31.72 16.20
CA ASP A 421 7.50 -33.09 15.91
C ASP A 421 8.98 -33.23 15.53
N SER A 422 9.74 -32.13 15.44
CA SER A 422 11.14 -32.13 15.05
C SER A 422 12.06 -31.62 16.18
N PRO A 423 13.40 -31.72 16.02
CA PRO A 423 14.33 -31.12 16.98
C PRO A 423 14.18 -29.60 17.11
N LEU A 424 13.52 -28.92 16.14
CA LEU A 424 13.29 -27.48 16.19
C LEU A 424 12.49 -27.02 17.40
N ARG A 425 11.66 -27.88 18.01
CA ARG A 425 10.90 -27.55 19.24
C ARG A 425 11.77 -27.04 20.40
N GLU A 426 13.04 -27.45 20.45
CA GLU A 426 13.99 -27.02 21.48
C GLU A 426 14.50 -25.60 21.23
N TYR A 427 14.47 -25.15 19.98
CA TYR A 427 15.04 -23.89 19.50
C TYR A 427 13.97 -22.82 19.23
N LEU A 428 12.77 -23.22 18.81
CA LEU A 428 11.71 -22.31 18.37
C LEU A 428 10.55 -22.26 19.36
N GLU A 429 9.95 -21.08 19.49
CA GLU A 429 8.61 -20.97 20.08
C GLU A 429 7.58 -21.65 19.17
N PRO A 430 6.51 -22.26 19.72
CA PRO A 430 5.44 -22.89 18.94
C PRO A 430 4.50 -21.83 18.34
N VAL A 431 5.08 -20.86 17.63
CA VAL A 431 4.42 -19.67 17.09
C VAL A 431 4.95 -19.38 15.69
N VAL A 432 4.03 -19.16 14.76
CA VAL A 432 4.29 -18.72 13.39
C VAL A 432 3.55 -17.40 13.15
N ILE A 433 4.23 -16.45 12.53
CA ILE A 433 3.67 -15.16 12.10
C ILE A 433 3.50 -15.21 10.60
N MET A 434 2.28 -15.03 10.11
CA MET A 434 1.99 -14.83 8.69
C MET A 434 2.03 -13.34 8.38
N TYR A 435 2.71 -12.93 7.32
CA TYR A 435 2.73 -11.54 6.89
C TYR A 435 2.75 -11.44 5.36
N GLY A 436 3.04 -10.24 4.84
CA GLY A 436 3.14 -10.02 3.40
C GLY A 436 1.80 -9.82 2.69
N SER A 437 1.83 -9.78 1.37
CA SER A 437 0.68 -9.34 0.57
C SER A 437 -0.57 -10.23 0.72
N LYS A 438 -0.39 -11.55 0.93
CA LYS A 438 -1.47 -12.54 1.04
C LYS A 438 -2.37 -12.27 2.25
N THR A 439 -1.76 -11.93 3.39
CA THR A 439 -2.50 -11.58 4.62
C THR A 439 -3.29 -10.28 4.50
N LYS A 440 -2.87 -9.37 3.62
CA LYS A 440 -3.47 -8.05 3.42
C LYS A 440 -4.66 -8.04 2.45
N GLY A 441 -4.98 -9.18 1.81
CA GLY A 441 -6.21 -9.36 1.03
C GLY A 441 -6.27 -8.61 -0.31
N TYR A 442 -5.13 -8.17 -0.84
CA TYR A 442 -5.00 -7.59 -2.19
C TYR A 442 -4.05 -8.39 -3.10
N ALA A 443 -3.42 -9.44 -2.57
CA ALA A 443 -2.51 -10.26 -3.34
C ALA A 443 -3.26 -11.08 -4.39
N SER A 444 -2.52 -11.43 -5.45
CA SER A 444 -2.96 -12.49 -6.37
C SER A 444 -3.15 -13.79 -5.59
N PRO A 445 -4.11 -14.66 -5.96
CA PRO A 445 -4.23 -16.01 -5.40
C PRO A 445 -2.92 -16.82 -5.45
N ALA A 446 -2.07 -16.53 -6.45
CA ALA A 446 -0.77 -17.17 -6.64
C ALA A 446 0.38 -16.54 -5.84
N ALA A 447 0.13 -15.51 -5.04
CA ALA A 447 1.18 -14.90 -4.22
C ALA A 447 1.62 -15.85 -3.09
N ASP A 448 2.92 -15.82 -2.81
CA ASP A 448 3.55 -16.59 -1.74
C ASP A 448 3.05 -16.10 -0.35
N LEU A 449 3.09 -17.00 0.63
CA LEU A 449 2.74 -16.68 2.01
C LEU A 449 4.03 -16.50 2.82
N ASP A 450 4.37 -15.26 3.13
CA ASP A 450 5.54 -14.98 3.93
C ASP A 450 5.32 -15.42 5.40
N LEU A 451 6.29 -16.17 5.94
CA LEU A 451 6.26 -16.69 7.30
C LEU A 451 7.43 -16.19 8.14
N ALA A 452 7.18 -15.95 9.42
CA ALA A 452 8.20 -15.70 10.42
C ALA A 452 8.04 -16.62 11.64
N VAL A 453 9.14 -16.88 12.34
CA VAL A 453 9.20 -17.65 13.59
C VAL A 453 10.03 -16.91 14.64
N ILE A 454 9.83 -17.26 15.90
CA ILE A 454 10.60 -16.72 17.03
C ILE A 454 11.56 -17.80 17.54
N VAL A 455 12.86 -17.49 17.56
CA VAL A 455 13.89 -18.35 18.16
C VAL A 455 14.03 -17.97 19.63
N LYS A 456 14.05 -18.99 20.50
CA LYS A 456 14.09 -18.85 21.96
C LYS A 456 15.38 -18.16 22.42
N PRO A 457 15.36 -17.44 23.56
CA PRO A 457 16.47 -16.57 23.97
C PRO A 457 17.76 -17.30 24.33
N HIS A 458 17.66 -18.56 24.76
CA HIS A 458 18.80 -19.40 25.14
C HIS A 458 19.51 -20.08 23.96
N VAL A 459 19.03 -19.87 22.73
CA VAL A 459 19.62 -20.50 21.55
C VAL A 459 20.83 -19.70 21.09
N GLU A 460 21.96 -20.40 20.99
CA GLU A 460 23.22 -19.80 20.55
C GLU A 460 23.31 -19.66 19.02
N SER A 461 24.05 -18.65 18.57
CA SER A 461 24.15 -18.26 17.16
C SER A 461 24.76 -19.36 16.28
N GLU A 462 25.54 -20.29 16.84
CA GLU A 462 26.10 -21.44 16.11
C GLU A 462 25.01 -22.40 15.61
N LYS A 463 23.79 -22.31 16.15
CA LYS A 463 22.65 -23.11 15.69
C LYS A 463 21.94 -22.52 14.47
N LEU A 464 22.36 -21.36 13.98
CA LEU A 464 21.70 -20.64 12.90
C LEU A 464 21.53 -21.48 11.63
N GLU A 465 22.60 -22.09 11.13
CA GLU A 465 22.54 -22.92 9.92
C GLU A 465 21.69 -24.18 10.12
N PHE A 466 21.71 -24.76 11.31
CA PHE A 466 20.85 -25.90 11.66
C PHE A 466 19.37 -25.51 11.63
N VAL A 467 19.02 -24.43 12.32
CA VAL A 467 17.63 -23.92 12.38
C VAL A 467 17.12 -23.57 10.99
N ARG A 468 17.93 -22.87 10.19
CA ARG A 468 17.65 -22.52 8.80
C ARG A 468 17.39 -23.76 7.94
N HIS A 469 18.28 -24.75 8.00
CA HIS A 469 18.16 -25.97 7.20
C HIS A 469 16.86 -26.72 7.51
N GLU A 470 16.57 -26.93 8.78
CA GLU A 470 15.37 -27.64 9.22
C GLU A 470 14.08 -26.86 8.89
N LEU A 471 14.07 -25.53 9.03
CA LEU A 471 12.93 -24.69 8.65
C LEU A 471 12.67 -24.76 7.14
N MET A 472 13.72 -24.72 6.31
CA MET A 472 13.58 -24.87 4.86
C MET A 472 12.98 -26.22 4.48
N ASN A 473 13.34 -27.30 5.19
CA ASN A 473 12.77 -28.63 4.97
C ASN A 473 11.27 -28.70 5.36
N ILE A 474 10.87 -27.99 6.42
CA ILE A 474 9.49 -27.97 6.90
C ILE A 474 8.57 -27.09 6.06
N ALA A 475 9.00 -25.84 5.81
CA ALA A 475 8.20 -24.79 5.18
C ALA A 475 8.33 -24.77 3.65
N GLN A 476 9.41 -25.34 3.10
CA GLN A 476 9.75 -25.35 1.66
C GLN A 476 10.00 -23.97 1.05
N GLU A 477 9.96 -22.92 1.87
CA GLU A 477 10.21 -21.53 1.51
C GLU A 477 11.06 -20.87 2.62
N PRO A 478 11.79 -19.78 2.31
CA PRO A 478 12.51 -19.01 3.32
C PRO A 478 11.57 -18.48 4.40
N VAL A 479 11.94 -18.67 5.66
CA VAL A 479 11.18 -18.20 6.83
C VAL A 479 12.02 -17.18 7.58
N VAL A 480 11.45 -16.01 7.90
CA VAL A 480 12.13 -14.99 8.69
C VAL A 480 12.25 -15.44 10.15
N GLN A 481 13.46 -15.40 10.69
CA GLN A 481 13.77 -15.85 12.04
C GLN A 481 14.06 -14.66 12.95
N PHE A 482 13.21 -14.43 13.94
CA PHE A 482 13.48 -13.44 14.99
C PHE A 482 14.21 -14.10 16.14
N TRP A 483 15.52 -13.89 16.19
CA TRP A 483 16.35 -14.36 17.29
C TRP A 483 16.15 -13.46 18.49
N THR A 484 15.85 -14.03 19.66
CA THR A 484 15.58 -13.23 20.86
C THR A 484 16.72 -13.34 21.87
N ARG A 485 16.74 -12.43 22.84
CA ARG A 485 17.53 -12.52 24.07
C ARG A 485 16.74 -11.89 25.22
N GLU A 486 17.07 -12.30 26.44
CA GLU A 486 16.49 -11.70 27.64
C GLU A 486 17.13 -10.33 27.90
N GLU A 487 16.30 -9.34 28.27
CA GLU A 487 16.73 -8.03 28.73
C GLU A 487 15.81 -7.58 29.86
N GLY A 488 16.30 -7.60 31.10
CA GLY A 488 15.46 -7.45 32.29
C GLY A 488 14.38 -8.52 32.34
N ASP A 489 13.12 -8.09 32.54
CA ASP A 489 11.95 -8.98 32.53
C ASP A 489 11.37 -9.22 31.11
N GLY A 490 11.96 -8.60 30.09
CA GLY A 490 11.48 -8.60 28.71
C GLY A 490 12.31 -9.47 27.75
N LEU A 491 11.85 -9.51 26.51
CA LEU A 491 12.56 -10.11 25.37
C LEU A 491 12.80 -9.02 24.33
N ILE A 492 14.00 -9.02 23.74
CA ILE A 492 14.31 -8.18 22.59
C ILE A 492 14.85 -9.02 21.44
N VAL A 493 14.74 -8.49 20.22
CA VAL A 493 15.32 -9.11 19.02
C VAL A 493 16.82 -8.85 19.00
N ARG A 494 17.60 -9.91 18.78
CA ARG A 494 19.04 -9.89 18.57
C ARG A 494 19.33 -9.55 17.11
N ASP A 495 19.89 -8.37 16.86
CA ASP A 495 20.34 -7.99 15.53
C ASP A 495 21.74 -8.57 15.22
N PHE A 496 21.85 -9.29 14.11
CA PHE A 496 23.12 -9.80 13.61
C PHE A 496 23.89 -8.70 12.84
N PRO A 497 25.25 -8.71 12.88
CA PRO A 497 26.06 -7.69 12.23
C PRO A 497 26.04 -7.78 10.70
N PHE A 498 25.59 -8.90 10.14
CA PHE A 498 25.45 -9.13 8.71
C PHE A 498 23.99 -9.05 8.26
N TRP A 499 23.77 -8.81 6.97
CA TRP A 499 22.43 -8.72 6.37
C TRP A 499 22.09 -10.02 5.65
N GLU A 500 21.01 -10.67 6.11
CA GLU A 500 20.42 -11.82 5.44
C GLU A 500 18.91 -11.69 5.45
N LYS A 501 18.26 -12.04 4.34
CA LYS A 501 16.82 -11.83 4.10
C LYS A 501 15.91 -12.59 5.06
N ASP A 502 16.40 -13.71 5.60
CA ASP A 502 15.67 -14.63 6.47
C ASP A 502 16.01 -14.41 7.95
N LEU A 503 16.82 -13.40 8.28
CA LEU A 503 17.05 -12.97 9.66
C LEU A 503 16.21 -11.72 9.96
N GLY A 504 15.26 -11.90 10.86
CA GLY A 504 14.43 -10.82 11.37
C GLY A 504 15.28 -9.84 12.17
N ARG A 505 14.98 -8.55 12.01
CA ARG A 505 15.63 -7.48 12.76
C ARG A 505 14.69 -6.81 13.71
N SER A 506 15.25 -6.20 14.74
CA SER A 506 14.54 -5.45 15.78
C SER A 506 13.63 -4.35 15.23
N PHE A 507 13.97 -3.79 14.06
CA PHE A 507 13.15 -2.78 13.38
C PHE A 507 12.14 -3.35 12.38
N PHE A 508 12.01 -4.67 12.20
CA PHE A 508 10.93 -5.27 11.41
C PHE A 508 9.60 -5.28 12.18
N SER A 509 9.23 -4.12 12.74
CA SER A 509 8.01 -3.91 13.51
C SER A 509 6.76 -4.27 12.71
N TYR A 510 6.76 -4.06 11.40
CA TYR A 510 5.66 -4.42 10.52
C TYR A 510 5.36 -5.92 10.56
N VAL A 511 6.38 -6.79 10.68
CA VAL A 511 6.15 -8.25 10.81
C VAL A 511 5.59 -8.57 12.20
N LEU A 512 6.27 -8.09 13.25
CA LEU A 512 5.90 -8.43 14.63
C LEU A 512 4.53 -7.86 15.03
N LEU A 513 4.25 -6.61 14.67
CA LEU A 513 3.06 -5.89 15.12
C LEU A 513 1.90 -5.92 14.11
N GLN A 514 2.16 -6.05 12.81
CA GLN A 514 1.13 -6.09 11.76
C GLN A 514 0.90 -7.48 11.14
N GLY A 515 1.72 -8.48 11.48
CA GLY A 515 1.53 -9.88 11.06
C GLY A 515 0.44 -10.61 11.83
N VAL A 516 -0.14 -11.66 11.25
CA VAL A 516 -1.16 -12.52 11.86
C VAL A 516 -0.48 -13.68 12.59
N TRP A 517 -0.65 -13.80 13.91
CA TRP A 517 0.04 -14.81 14.71
C TRP A 517 -0.78 -16.09 14.84
N CYS A 518 -0.13 -17.23 14.79
CA CYS A 518 -0.71 -18.56 15.03
C CYS A 518 0.19 -19.31 16.00
N GLY A 519 -0.36 -19.89 17.07
CA GLY A 519 0.46 -20.60 18.05
C GLY A 519 -0.29 -21.08 19.28
N GLU A 520 0.44 -21.66 20.22
CA GLU A 520 -0.06 -22.00 21.55
C GLU A 520 -0.43 -20.74 22.33
N GLU A 521 -1.62 -20.69 22.94
CA GLU A 521 -2.11 -19.49 23.62
C GLU A 521 -1.16 -19.00 24.72
N SER A 522 -0.57 -19.92 25.50
CA SER A 522 0.41 -19.61 26.54
C SER A 522 1.67 -18.94 25.98
N SER A 523 2.23 -19.48 24.91
CA SER A 523 3.41 -18.91 24.24
C SER A 523 3.09 -17.54 23.62
N LEU A 524 1.92 -17.41 22.99
CA LEU A 524 1.47 -16.13 22.45
C LEU A 524 1.31 -15.07 23.55
N ARG A 525 0.68 -15.41 24.68
CA ARG A 525 0.55 -14.48 25.83
C ARG A 525 1.92 -14.08 26.40
N ASN A 526 2.85 -15.02 26.52
CA ASN A 526 4.20 -14.74 26.96
C ASN A 526 4.92 -13.77 26.01
N LEU A 527 4.86 -14.01 24.70
CA LEU A 527 5.48 -13.13 23.69
C LEU A 527 4.82 -11.75 23.63
N TYR A 528 3.50 -11.65 23.75
CA TYR A 528 2.82 -10.35 23.84
C TYR A 528 3.29 -9.56 25.07
N GLY A 529 3.40 -10.22 26.23
CA GLY A 529 3.83 -9.59 27.47
C GLY A 529 5.33 -9.23 27.52
N LYS A 530 6.20 -10.05 26.94
CA LYS A 530 7.66 -9.89 27.05
C LYS A 530 8.33 -9.29 25.81
N LEU A 531 7.90 -9.66 24.60
CA LEU A 531 8.52 -9.22 23.35
C LEU A 531 7.82 -8.00 22.74
N LEU A 532 6.49 -7.93 22.77
CA LEU A 532 5.74 -6.85 22.12
C LEU A 532 5.47 -5.66 23.03
N LEU A 533 5.28 -5.88 24.33
CA LEU A 533 5.03 -4.81 25.30
C LEU A 533 6.11 -3.71 25.28
N PRO A 534 7.43 -4.00 25.15
CA PRO A 534 8.47 -2.97 25.07
C PRO A 534 8.27 -1.97 23.92
N PHE A 535 7.63 -2.34 22.81
CA PHE A 535 7.34 -1.41 21.70
C PHE A 535 6.38 -0.28 22.11
N LEU A 536 5.59 -0.48 23.17
CA LEU A 536 4.65 0.52 23.70
C LEU A 536 5.30 1.44 24.74
N TYR A 537 6.54 1.15 25.16
CA TYR A 537 7.30 1.94 26.12
C TYR A 537 8.72 2.24 25.57
N PRO A 538 8.83 2.90 24.39
CA PRO A 538 10.11 3.16 23.74
C PRO A 538 10.84 4.30 24.44
N LYS A 539 11.45 4.02 25.59
CA LYS A 539 12.21 5.03 26.32
C LYS A 539 13.70 4.89 26.01
N ASP A 540 14.29 5.97 25.48
CA ASP A 540 15.73 6.11 25.21
C ASP A 540 16.31 5.05 24.24
N ILE A 541 15.46 4.42 23.42
CA ILE A 541 15.89 3.44 22.42
C ILE A 541 16.20 4.16 21.10
N THR A 542 17.43 4.04 20.63
CA THR A 542 17.86 4.59 19.33
C THR A 542 18.51 3.52 18.46
N TYR A 543 18.37 3.66 17.14
CA TYR A 543 19.16 2.91 16.16
C TYR A 543 20.04 3.89 15.39
N GLY A 544 21.30 3.97 15.79
CA GLY A 544 22.19 5.04 15.34
C GLY A 544 21.76 6.38 15.94
N ASP A 545 21.50 7.36 15.07
CA ASP A 545 21.05 8.72 15.41
C ASP A 545 19.51 8.86 15.44
N LYS A 546 18.78 7.78 15.16
CA LYS A 546 17.32 7.81 15.01
C LYS A 546 16.60 7.21 16.20
N ASP A 547 15.53 7.88 16.61
CA ASP A 547 14.54 7.36 17.55
C ASP A 547 13.94 6.04 17.02
N ALA A 548 13.97 4.99 17.86
CA ALA A 548 13.53 3.66 17.48
C ALA A 548 12.03 3.58 17.21
N ARG A 549 11.22 4.29 18.00
CA ARG A 549 9.77 4.31 17.84
C ARG A 549 9.40 4.90 16.49
N ASN A 550 10.04 5.99 16.10
CA ASN A 550 9.81 6.61 14.81
C ASN A 550 10.18 5.65 13.67
N LEU A 551 11.31 4.94 13.76
CA LEU A 551 11.68 3.92 12.78
C LEU A 551 10.64 2.79 12.68
N TRP A 552 10.20 2.25 13.82
CA TRP A 552 9.17 1.20 13.86
C TRP A 552 7.85 1.67 13.27
N PHE A 553 7.47 2.91 13.53
CA PHE A 553 6.26 3.51 12.99
C PHE A 553 6.34 3.66 11.47
N LEU A 554 7.45 4.18 10.95
CA LEU A 554 7.66 4.36 9.51
C LEU A 554 7.67 3.02 8.75
N GLU A 555 8.25 1.97 9.32
CA GLU A 555 8.22 0.62 8.73
C GLU A 555 6.78 0.08 8.67
N MET A 556 5.99 0.27 9.73
CA MET A 556 4.57 -0.08 9.77
C MET A 556 3.72 0.71 8.77
N GLU A 557 3.99 2.01 8.63
CA GLU A 557 3.33 2.87 7.66
C GLU A 557 3.64 2.45 6.22
N ARG A 558 4.92 2.26 5.90
CA ARG A 558 5.36 1.83 4.57
C ARG A 558 4.70 0.52 4.16
N ASP A 559 4.73 -0.47 5.05
CA ASP A 559 4.17 -1.80 4.77
C ASP A 559 2.63 -1.77 4.59
N THR A 560 1.94 -0.97 5.41
CA THR A 560 0.48 -0.88 5.43
C THR A 560 -0.11 0.00 4.34
N LEU A 561 0.59 1.06 3.95
CA LEU A 561 0.09 2.07 3.01
C LEU A 561 0.81 1.98 1.68
N GLN A 562 2.12 2.26 1.67
CA GLN A 562 2.87 2.44 0.43
C GLN A 562 2.98 1.13 -0.34
N TYR A 563 3.48 0.07 0.30
CA TYR A 563 3.58 -1.25 -0.33
C TYR A 563 2.20 -1.85 -0.65
N ARG A 564 1.21 -1.63 0.21
CA ARG A 564 -0.14 -2.15 0.03
C ARG A 564 -0.88 -1.49 -1.12
N LEU A 565 -0.85 -0.17 -1.20
CA LEU A 565 -1.71 0.60 -2.08
C LEU A 565 -0.96 1.06 -3.34
N LEU A 566 0.26 1.58 -3.22
CA LEU A 566 1.02 2.15 -4.35
C LEU A 566 1.67 1.09 -5.23
N HIS A 567 2.31 0.08 -4.63
CA HIS A 567 3.08 -0.90 -5.40
C HIS A 567 2.24 -1.62 -6.45
N LYS A 568 1.13 -2.25 -6.06
CA LYS A 568 0.23 -2.93 -7.01
C LYS A 568 -1.23 -3.05 -6.59
N GLY A 569 -1.60 -2.64 -5.37
CA GLY A 569 -2.92 -2.91 -4.82
C GLY A 569 -4.02 -1.99 -5.37
N TYR A 570 -3.81 -0.68 -5.34
CA TYR A 570 -4.88 0.27 -5.68
C TYR A 570 -5.18 0.29 -7.18
N ARG A 571 -4.16 0.49 -8.02
CA ARG A 571 -4.32 0.55 -9.50
C ARG A 571 -4.85 -0.74 -10.12
N HIS A 572 -4.76 -1.87 -9.42
CA HIS A 572 -5.30 -3.16 -9.89
C HIS A 572 -6.82 -3.25 -9.76
N ALA A 573 -7.42 -2.50 -8.83
CA ALA A 573 -8.84 -2.65 -8.50
C ALA A 573 -9.65 -1.36 -8.69
N LYS A 574 -8.97 -0.24 -8.95
CA LYS A 574 -9.53 1.11 -8.95
C LYS A 574 -9.04 1.88 -10.15
N VAL A 575 -10.00 2.52 -10.83
CA VAL A 575 -9.71 3.46 -11.91
C VAL A 575 -8.99 4.65 -11.32
N ASN A 576 -7.90 5.06 -11.98
CA ASN A 576 -7.15 6.24 -11.61
C ASN A 576 -7.90 7.50 -12.04
N ARG A 577 -8.21 8.38 -11.09
CA ARG A 577 -9.01 9.61 -11.22
C ARG A 577 -8.21 10.85 -10.86
N ILE A 578 -6.87 10.79 -10.96
CA ILE A 578 -6.01 11.96 -10.81
C ILE A 578 -6.46 13.08 -11.77
N ASP A 579 -6.59 14.30 -11.25
CA ASP A 579 -6.90 15.48 -12.05
C ASP A 579 -5.83 15.70 -13.13
N LYS A 580 -6.24 16.04 -14.35
CA LYS A 580 -5.33 16.28 -15.49
C LYS A 580 -4.28 17.36 -15.21
N LYS A 581 -4.61 18.38 -14.41
CA LYS A 581 -3.66 19.42 -13.98
C LYS A 581 -2.59 18.82 -13.09
N VAL A 582 -2.99 17.97 -12.14
CA VAL A 582 -2.07 17.32 -11.19
C VAL A 582 -1.19 16.32 -11.91
N ARG A 583 -1.73 15.54 -12.85
CA ARG A 583 -0.97 14.56 -13.64
C ARG A 583 0.22 15.17 -14.40
N ARG A 584 0.18 16.47 -14.70
CA ARG A 584 1.24 17.22 -15.41
C ARG A 584 2.32 17.80 -14.50
N LEU A 585 2.21 17.62 -13.18
CA LEU A 585 3.15 18.18 -12.20
C LEU A 585 4.28 17.18 -11.92
N ASP A 586 5.16 16.95 -12.90
CA ASP A 586 6.21 15.93 -12.80
C ASP A 586 7.21 16.19 -11.68
N SER A 587 7.47 17.46 -11.33
CA SER A 587 8.34 17.83 -10.21
C SER A 587 7.91 17.17 -8.89
N ILE A 588 6.61 16.95 -8.71
CA ILE A 588 6.04 16.33 -7.49
C ILE A 588 5.49 14.90 -7.70
N ASP A 589 5.87 14.25 -8.80
CA ASP A 589 5.37 12.93 -9.21
C ASP A 589 3.86 12.94 -9.48
N GLY A 590 3.36 13.96 -10.19
CA GLY A 590 1.94 14.19 -10.44
C GLY A 590 1.16 13.01 -11.04
N SER A 591 1.84 12.11 -11.75
CA SER A 591 1.27 10.88 -12.31
C SER A 591 1.11 9.73 -11.31
N SER A 592 1.68 9.85 -10.10
CA SER A 592 1.58 8.83 -9.04
C SER A 592 0.14 8.70 -8.53
N THR A 593 -0.27 7.45 -8.26
CA THR A 593 -1.55 7.12 -7.60
C THR A 593 -1.71 7.81 -6.25
N PHE A 594 -0.60 8.24 -5.62
CA PHE A 594 -0.64 9.01 -4.39
C PHE A 594 -1.55 10.24 -4.47
N TRP A 595 -1.69 10.82 -5.66
CA TRP A 595 -2.53 12.00 -5.92
C TRP A 595 -3.98 11.66 -6.25
N ASP A 596 -4.33 10.38 -6.38
CA ASP A 596 -5.71 9.97 -6.61
C ASP A 596 -6.58 10.23 -5.35
N PRO A 597 -7.73 10.92 -5.46
CA PRO A 597 -8.57 11.21 -4.30
C PRO A 597 -9.08 9.95 -3.59
N GLY A 598 -9.41 8.90 -4.35
CA GLY A 598 -9.83 7.63 -3.80
C GLY A 598 -8.69 6.88 -3.10
N TYR A 599 -7.46 6.98 -3.61
CA TYR A 599 -6.26 6.47 -2.95
C TYR A 599 -6.08 7.15 -1.60
N ARG A 600 -6.07 8.49 -1.57
CA ARG A 600 -5.90 9.29 -0.35
C ARG A 600 -6.96 8.97 0.70
N LYS A 601 -8.22 8.77 0.28
CA LYS A 601 -9.31 8.31 1.15
C LYS A 601 -9.01 6.95 1.79
N VAL A 602 -8.56 5.97 1.00
CA VAL A 602 -8.22 4.63 1.50
C VAL A 602 -6.97 4.66 2.37
N ALA A 603 -5.94 5.41 1.99
CA ALA A 603 -4.69 5.55 2.72
C ALA A 603 -4.91 6.20 4.09
N THR A 604 -5.65 7.31 4.15
CA THR A 604 -6.01 7.97 5.42
C THR A 604 -6.75 7.01 6.34
N ARG A 605 -7.71 6.26 5.79
CA ARG A 605 -8.49 5.29 6.55
C ARG A 605 -7.61 4.16 7.11
N LEU A 606 -6.72 3.60 6.30
CA LEU A 606 -5.78 2.58 6.74
C LEU A 606 -4.79 3.13 7.77
N PHE A 607 -4.30 4.36 7.62
CA PHE A 607 -3.41 4.98 8.60
C PHE A 607 -4.06 5.00 9.99
N ILE A 608 -5.31 5.46 10.06
CA ILE A 608 -6.05 5.58 11.34
C ILE A 608 -6.39 4.21 11.91
N ASP A 609 -6.81 3.26 11.07
CA ASP A 609 -7.27 1.96 11.55
C ASP A 609 -6.13 0.95 11.80
N LYS A 610 -4.92 1.16 11.24
CA LYS A 610 -3.86 0.12 11.15
C LYS A 610 -2.45 0.59 11.48
N VAL A 611 -2.15 1.88 11.28
CA VAL A 611 -0.84 2.45 11.61
C VAL A 611 -0.95 3.11 12.98
N PHE A 612 -0.73 2.31 14.00
CA PHE A 612 -0.85 2.68 15.40
C PHE A 612 0.39 2.22 16.15
N LEU A 613 0.97 3.04 17.02
CA LEU A 613 2.06 2.61 17.88
C LEU A 613 2.06 3.53 19.11
N PRO A 614 1.18 3.29 20.09
CA PRO A 614 1.02 4.22 21.20
C PRO A 614 2.32 4.26 22.01
N ASN A 615 2.75 5.46 22.40
CA ASN A 615 3.77 5.62 23.43
C ASN A 615 3.06 5.73 24.77
N LEU A 616 3.10 4.66 25.56
CA LEU A 616 2.43 4.54 26.85
C LEU A 616 3.31 4.96 28.04
N GLY A 617 4.59 5.30 27.79
CA GLY A 617 5.56 5.70 28.82
C GLY A 617 5.82 7.21 28.83
N ASN A 618 6.17 7.81 29.97
CA ASN A 618 6.66 7.21 31.23
C ASN A 618 5.61 6.49 32.09
#